data_AF-A0A7X3FQQ7-F1
#
_entry.id   AF-A0A7X3FQQ7-F1
#
_cell.length_a   1.000
_cell.length_b   1.000
_cell.length_c   1.000
_cell.angle_alpha   90.00
_cell.angle_beta   90.00
_cell.angle_gamma   90.00
#
_symmetry.space_group_name_H-M   'P 1'
#
loop_
_entity.id
_entity.type
_entity.pdbx_description
1 polymer ?
#
loop_
_entity_poly.entity_id
_entity_poly.type
_entity_poly.pdbx_seq_one_letter_code
_entity_poly.pdbx_strand_id
1 'polypeptide(L)'
;MRLFTAILAGLLWSLAASGARADAVQIAFNDAIAAFEQAQPRLGTTRFGVDISAYRDALTLGRFTSSHWGSSLAVALERGASGYGCARFAAYVPLPPRDGVVPLVICRQFSEEGTAALRRLTILHEMVHVVAGADECRAMAFAAEVERLATGSFTPVERYWQANGCDGSGYDLP
;
A
#
# COMPACT_ATOMS: atom_id res chain seq x y z
N MET A 1 -4.13 -3.91 57.16
CA MET A 1 -4.61 -4.56 55.90
C MET A 1 -5.50 -3.69 55.01
N ARG A 2 -5.78 -2.41 55.32
CA ARG A 2 -6.60 -1.54 54.43
C ARG A 2 -5.84 -0.45 53.68
N LEU A 3 -4.57 -0.20 54.01
CA LEU A 3 -3.72 0.80 53.32
C LEU A 3 -2.93 0.24 52.13
N PHE A 4 -2.69 -1.08 52.08
CA PHE A 4 -1.92 -1.71 51.00
C PHE A 4 -2.72 -1.92 49.70
N THR A 5 -4.06 -1.92 49.77
CA THR A 5 -4.94 -2.10 48.61
C THR A 5 -5.14 -0.82 47.80
N ALA A 6 -4.92 0.36 48.37
CA ALA A 6 -5.06 1.64 47.65
C ALA A 6 -3.83 1.94 46.75
N ILE A 7 -2.64 1.49 47.15
CA ILE A 7 -1.40 1.75 46.40
C ILE A 7 -1.32 0.87 45.14
N LEU A 8 -1.85 -0.36 45.19
CA LEU A 8 -1.82 -1.28 44.05
C LEU A 8 -2.78 -0.88 42.93
N ALA A 9 -3.90 -0.22 43.25
CA ALA A 9 -4.87 0.26 42.27
C ALA A 9 -4.38 1.51 41.50
N GLY A 10 -3.52 2.34 42.11
CA GLY A 10 -2.94 3.51 41.46
C GLY A 10 -1.86 3.19 40.42
N LEU A 11 -1.11 2.10 40.62
CA LEU A 11 -0.03 1.72 39.70
C LEU A 11 -0.54 1.11 38.39
N LEU A 12 -1.71 0.46 38.41
CA LEU A 12 -2.28 -0.22 37.24
C LEU A 12 -2.94 0.74 36.23
N TRP A 13 -3.27 1.96 36.63
CA TRP A 13 -3.86 2.96 35.71
C TRP A 13 -2.82 3.74 34.89
N SER A 14 -1.56 3.76 35.32
CA SER A 14 -0.48 4.45 34.59
C SER A 14 0.02 3.67 33.36
N LEU A 15 -0.27 2.36 33.27
CA LEU A 15 0.15 1.50 32.16
C LEU A 15 -0.84 1.48 30.98
N ALA A 16 -2.06 2.01 31.14
CA ALA A 16 -3.07 2.02 30.08
C ALA A 16 -2.95 3.22 29.11
N ALA A 17 -2.10 4.20 29.41
CA ALA A 17 -1.95 5.43 28.62
C ALA A 17 -0.74 5.42 27.67
N SER A 18 -0.05 4.29 27.52
CA SER A 18 0.83 4.07 26.38
C SER A 18 -0.03 3.78 25.17
N GLY A 19 -0.65 4.82 24.59
CA GLY A 19 -1.29 4.69 23.29
C GLY A 19 -0.26 4.10 22.33
N ALA A 20 -0.45 2.84 21.93
CA ALA A 20 0.35 2.23 20.90
C ALA A 20 0.26 3.18 19.70
N ARG A 21 1.34 3.89 19.39
CA ARG A 21 1.38 4.75 18.22
C ARG A 21 1.06 3.84 17.05
N ALA A 22 -0.07 4.08 16.40
CA ALA A 22 -0.51 3.27 15.29
C ALA A 22 0.59 3.31 14.22
N ASP A 23 1.05 2.12 13.80
CA ASP A 23 2.09 1.96 12.80
C ASP A 23 1.62 2.59 11.48
N ALA A 24 2.33 3.60 10.99
CA ALA A 24 2.00 4.32 9.76
C ALA A 24 1.85 3.38 8.55
N VAL A 25 2.62 2.27 8.53
CA VAL A 25 2.51 1.25 7.49
C VAL A 25 1.17 0.52 7.62
N GLN A 26 0.80 0.10 8.83
CA GLN A 26 -0.47 -0.60 9.05
C GLN A 26 -1.68 0.29 8.73
N ILE A 27 -1.64 1.57 9.13
CA ILE A 27 -2.68 2.55 8.76
C ILE A 27 -2.81 2.62 7.25
N ALA A 28 -1.69 2.79 6.53
CA ALA A 28 -1.71 2.92 5.07
C ALA A 28 -2.29 1.69 4.36
N PHE A 29 -1.96 0.49 4.83
CA PHE A 29 -2.56 -0.75 4.30
C PHE A 29 -4.06 -0.81 4.58
N ASN A 30 -4.49 -0.49 5.80
CA ASN A 30 -5.92 -0.48 6.14
C ASN A 30 -6.69 0.54 5.27
N ASP A 31 -6.11 1.73 5.06
CA ASP A 31 -6.70 2.77 4.22
C ASP A 31 -6.75 2.35 2.74
N ALA A 32 -5.71 1.66 2.25
CA ALA A 32 -5.66 1.12 0.89
C ALA A 32 -6.68 -0.01 0.68
N ILE A 33 -6.83 -0.91 1.66
CA ILE A 33 -7.85 -1.97 1.66
C ILE A 33 -9.24 -1.34 1.62
N ALA A 34 -9.55 -0.43 2.54
CA ALA A 34 -10.85 0.21 2.62
C ALA A 34 -11.22 0.96 1.32
N ALA A 35 -10.27 1.72 0.76
CA ALA A 35 -10.48 2.41 -0.51
C ALA A 35 -10.70 1.42 -1.67
N PHE A 36 -9.90 0.36 -1.73
CA PHE A 36 -10.07 -0.66 -2.77
C PHE A 36 -11.42 -1.37 -2.65
N GLU A 37 -11.83 -1.79 -1.45
CA GLU A 37 -13.13 -2.45 -1.22
C GLU A 37 -14.30 -1.55 -1.63
N GLN A 38 -14.22 -0.25 -1.35
CA GLN A 38 -15.23 0.71 -1.77
C GLN A 38 -15.28 0.91 -3.29
N ALA A 39 -14.11 0.90 -3.96
CA ALA A 39 -14.01 1.03 -5.41
C ALA A 39 -14.37 -0.27 -6.16
N GLN A 40 -14.14 -1.43 -5.55
CA GLN A 40 -14.16 -2.75 -6.17
C GLN A 40 -15.43 -3.04 -7.00
N PRO A 41 -16.66 -2.71 -6.54
CA PRO A 41 -17.88 -2.98 -7.32
C PRO A 41 -17.91 -2.31 -8.69
N ARG A 42 -17.10 -1.26 -8.91
CA ARG A 42 -17.08 -0.47 -10.15
C ARG A 42 -15.85 -0.72 -11.03
N LEU A 43 -14.88 -1.50 -10.53
CA LEU A 43 -13.64 -1.78 -11.27
C LEU A 43 -13.86 -2.82 -12.39
N GLY A 44 -14.83 -3.73 -12.23
CA GLY A 44 -15.05 -4.87 -13.12
C GLY A 44 -14.18 -6.08 -12.72
N THR A 45 -13.95 -7.00 -13.65
CA THR A 45 -13.04 -8.16 -13.43
C THR A 45 -11.58 -7.81 -13.73
N THR A 46 -11.35 -6.85 -14.62
CA THR A 46 -10.04 -6.32 -14.99
C THR A 46 -10.13 -4.82 -15.20
N ARG A 47 -9.11 -4.08 -14.78
CA ARG A 47 -8.99 -2.64 -15.00
C ARG A 47 -7.55 -2.28 -15.32
N PHE A 48 -7.31 -1.57 -16.43
CA PHE A 48 -5.95 -1.24 -16.91
C PHE A 48 -5.03 -2.46 -17.02
N GLY A 49 -5.56 -3.65 -17.33
CA GLY A 49 -4.79 -4.89 -17.36
C GLY A 49 -4.47 -5.51 -15.98
N VAL A 50 -4.98 -4.93 -14.89
CA VAL A 50 -4.88 -5.48 -13.53
C VAL A 50 -6.08 -6.40 -13.26
N ASP A 51 -5.81 -7.65 -12.90
CA ASP A 51 -6.82 -8.60 -12.41
C ASP A 51 -7.28 -8.18 -11.00
N ILE A 52 -8.58 -7.86 -10.87
CA ILE A 52 -9.14 -7.31 -9.63
C ILE A 52 -9.19 -8.35 -8.50
N SER A 53 -9.35 -9.63 -8.84
CA SER A 53 -9.34 -10.71 -7.84
C SER A 53 -7.92 -10.96 -7.32
N ALA A 54 -6.94 -11.02 -8.21
CA ALA A 54 -5.53 -11.18 -7.84
C ALA A 54 -5.03 -9.99 -7.01
N TYR A 55 -5.40 -8.77 -7.41
CA TYR A 55 -5.08 -7.55 -6.66
C TYR A 55 -5.67 -7.56 -5.25
N ARG A 56 -6.97 -7.88 -5.13
CA ARG A 56 -7.64 -7.99 -3.82
C ARG A 56 -6.94 -9.00 -2.93
N ASP A 57 -6.70 -10.20 -3.44
CA ASP A 57 -6.13 -11.29 -2.65
C ASP A 57 -4.67 -10.96 -2.25
N ALA A 58 -3.90 -10.33 -3.14
CA ALA A 58 -2.56 -9.85 -2.82
C ALA A 58 -2.59 -8.78 -1.71
N LEU A 59 -3.51 -7.81 -1.80
CA LEU A 59 -3.61 -6.68 -0.86
C LEU A 59 -4.13 -7.12 0.52
N THR A 60 -5.10 -8.04 0.57
CA THR A 60 -5.81 -8.41 1.80
C THR A 60 -5.28 -9.69 2.46
N LEU A 61 -4.86 -10.67 1.66
CA LEU A 61 -4.40 -11.98 2.14
C LEU A 61 -2.87 -12.13 2.05
N GLY A 62 -2.19 -11.25 1.31
CA GLY A 62 -0.76 -11.37 1.03
C GLY A 62 -0.42 -12.58 0.15
N ARG A 63 -1.41 -13.20 -0.51
CA ARG A 63 -1.23 -14.37 -1.38
C ARG A 63 -2.22 -14.28 -2.53
N PHE A 64 -1.77 -14.61 -3.74
CA PHE A 64 -2.58 -14.44 -4.94
C PHE A 64 -2.09 -15.35 -6.06
N THR A 65 -2.93 -15.55 -7.08
CA THR A 65 -2.53 -16.18 -8.34
C THR A 65 -2.45 -15.11 -9.40
N SER A 66 -1.31 -15.01 -10.09
CA SER A 66 -1.11 -14.00 -11.12
C SER A 66 -1.06 -14.63 -12.50
N SER A 67 -1.90 -14.14 -13.41
CA SER A 67 -1.79 -14.44 -14.84
C SER A 67 -0.53 -13.82 -15.45
N HIS A 68 -0.06 -12.68 -14.93
CA HIS A 68 1.17 -12.02 -15.38
C HIS A 68 2.42 -12.85 -15.05
N TRP A 69 2.50 -13.38 -13.83
CA TRP A 69 3.65 -14.19 -13.39
C TRP A 69 3.48 -15.70 -13.63
N GLY A 70 2.28 -16.15 -14.03
CA GLY A 70 1.98 -17.55 -14.34
C GLY A 70 2.00 -18.51 -13.15
N SER A 71 1.96 -18.00 -11.91
CA SER A 71 2.04 -18.82 -10.69
C SER A 71 1.29 -18.21 -9.51
N SER A 72 1.11 -19.01 -8.45
CA SER A 72 0.68 -18.52 -7.15
C SER A 72 1.87 -17.95 -6.38
N LEU A 73 1.68 -16.76 -5.83
CA LEU A 73 2.72 -15.96 -5.19
C LEU A 73 2.30 -15.52 -3.79
N ALA A 74 3.29 -15.19 -2.97
CA ALA A 74 3.10 -14.50 -1.71
C ALA A 74 3.74 -13.11 -1.75
N VAL A 75 3.14 -12.15 -1.07
CA VAL A 75 3.69 -10.82 -0.82
C VAL A 75 4.51 -10.88 0.46
N ALA A 76 5.79 -10.52 0.40
CA ALA A 76 6.64 -10.39 1.57
C ALA A 76 6.81 -8.91 1.93
N LEU A 77 6.14 -8.46 2.98
CA LEU A 77 6.25 -7.08 3.44
C LEU A 77 7.54 -6.88 4.25
N GLU A 78 8.45 -6.07 3.72
CA GLU A 78 9.69 -5.68 4.39
C GLU A 78 9.57 -4.24 4.90
N ARG A 79 9.68 -4.02 6.22
CA ARG A 79 9.49 -2.69 6.84
C ARG A 79 10.81 -2.10 7.31
N GLY A 80 10.94 -0.77 7.21
CA GLY A 80 12.08 -0.04 7.76
C GLY A 80 13.37 -0.24 6.97
N ALA A 81 13.25 -0.62 5.69
CA ALA A 81 14.40 -0.81 4.83
C ALA A 81 15.20 0.49 4.63
N SER A 82 16.49 0.31 4.36
CA SER A 82 17.45 1.36 4.03
C SER A 82 18.35 0.88 2.90
N GLY A 83 19.03 1.80 2.20
CA GLY A 83 19.90 1.49 1.06
C GLY A 83 19.47 2.19 -0.22
N TYR A 84 20.03 1.76 -1.36
CA TYR A 84 19.93 2.49 -2.63
C TYR A 84 18.49 2.69 -3.13
N GLY A 85 17.62 1.66 -3.03
CA GLY A 85 16.20 1.80 -3.38
C GLY A 85 15.49 2.83 -2.49
N CYS A 86 15.73 2.76 -1.18
CA CYS A 86 15.17 3.69 -0.21
C CYS A 86 15.78 5.09 -0.23
N ALA A 87 16.89 5.32 -0.94
CA ALA A 87 17.37 6.67 -1.20
C ALA A 87 16.50 7.42 -2.23
N ARG A 88 15.63 6.71 -2.95
CA ARG A 88 14.84 7.24 -4.08
C ARG A 88 13.34 7.11 -3.88
N PHE A 89 12.88 6.06 -3.20
CA PHE A 89 11.46 5.72 -3.14
C PHE A 89 10.98 5.47 -1.70
N ALA A 90 9.74 5.88 -1.39
CA ALA A 90 9.13 5.62 -0.09
C ALA A 90 8.72 4.15 0.08
N ALA A 91 8.40 3.48 -1.02
CA ALA A 91 8.24 2.04 -1.14
C ALA A 91 8.70 1.61 -2.53
N TYR A 92 8.98 0.33 -2.72
CA TYR A 92 9.23 -0.23 -4.05
C TYR A 92 9.05 -1.75 -4.04
N VAL A 93 8.84 -2.32 -5.23
CA VAL A 93 8.78 -3.76 -5.47
C VAL A 93 9.98 -4.20 -6.31
N PRO A 94 10.91 -4.99 -5.75
CA PRO A 94 11.94 -5.65 -6.54
C PRO A 94 11.29 -6.67 -7.49
N LEU A 95 11.46 -6.45 -8.79
CA LEU A 95 10.95 -7.34 -9.85
C LEU A 95 12.10 -8.00 -10.62
N PRO A 96 11.91 -9.21 -11.19
CA PRO A 96 10.71 -10.05 -11.05
C PRO A 96 10.66 -10.77 -9.68
N PRO A 97 9.53 -11.45 -9.35
CA PRO A 97 9.41 -12.32 -8.19
C PRO A 97 10.51 -13.38 -8.12
N ARG A 98 10.88 -13.80 -6.91
CA ARG A 98 11.87 -14.87 -6.68
C ARG A 98 11.29 -15.91 -5.73
N ASP A 99 11.48 -17.19 -6.06
CA ASP A 99 11.05 -18.32 -5.22
C ASP A 99 9.58 -18.26 -4.77
N GLY A 100 8.69 -17.80 -5.66
CA GLY A 100 7.27 -17.67 -5.38
C GLY A 100 6.89 -16.46 -4.51
N VAL A 101 7.82 -15.53 -4.30
CA VAL A 101 7.64 -14.37 -3.42
C VAL A 101 7.89 -13.07 -4.17
N VAL A 102 7.03 -12.08 -3.93
CA VAL A 102 7.19 -10.70 -4.37
C VAL A 102 7.45 -9.83 -3.13
N PRO A 103 8.67 -9.30 -2.95
CA PRO A 103 8.93 -8.38 -1.85
C PRO A 103 8.22 -7.05 -2.09
N LEU A 104 7.55 -6.53 -1.06
CA LEU A 104 7.08 -5.15 -0.99
C LEU A 104 7.88 -4.45 0.08
N VAL A 105 8.81 -3.59 -0.36
CA VAL A 105 9.75 -2.92 0.53
C VAL A 105 9.20 -1.56 0.91
N ILE A 106 9.01 -1.34 2.20
CA ILE A 106 8.59 -0.05 2.78
C ILE A 106 9.81 0.60 3.44
N CYS A 107 10.21 1.75 2.91
CA CYS A 107 11.38 2.49 3.35
C CYS A 107 11.06 3.37 4.56
N ARG A 108 12.08 3.69 5.38
CA ARG A 108 11.90 4.51 6.59
C ARG A 108 11.14 5.82 6.33
N GLN A 109 11.45 6.48 5.22
CA GLN A 109 10.85 7.76 4.83
C GLN A 109 9.34 7.70 4.59
N PHE A 110 8.78 6.52 4.32
CA PHE A 110 7.32 6.31 4.23
C PHE A 110 6.59 6.76 5.50
N SER A 111 7.22 6.58 6.66
CA SER A 111 6.64 6.86 7.97
C SER A 111 7.00 8.25 8.52
N GLU A 112 7.75 9.07 7.77
CA GLU A 112 8.14 10.42 8.18
C GLU A 112 6.95 11.39 8.16
N GLU A 113 7.03 12.48 8.92
CA GLU A 113 5.96 13.50 8.96
C GLU A 113 5.72 14.12 7.58
N GLY A 114 4.49 14.56 7.31
CA GLY A 114 4.11 15.16 6.03
C GLY A 114 3.81 14.17 4.89
N THR A 115 4.07 12.87 5.06
CA THR A 115 3.81 11.86 4.01
C THR A 115 2.41 11.25 4.05
N ALA A 116 1.61 11.53 5.09
CA ALA A 116 0.34 10.85 5.35
C ALA A 116 -0.63 10.85 4.14
N ALA A 117 -0.73 11.96 3.42
CA ALA A 117 -1.61 12.08 2.25
C ALA A 117 -1.23 11.15 1.09
N LEU A 118 0.05 10.72 0.99
CA LEU A 118 0.55 9.90 -0.11
C LEU A 118 0.53 8.40 0.21
N ARG A 119 0.54 8.03 1.49
CA ARG A 119 0.78 6.64 1.92
C ARG A 119 -0.21 5.64 1.32
N ARG A 120 -1.51 5.98 1.32
CA ARG A 120 -2.56 5.14 0.71
C ARG A 120 -2.29 4.93 -0.78
N LEU A 121 -2.10 6.03 -1.51
CA LEU A 121 -1.78 6.00 -2.94
C LEU A 121 -0.54 5.13 -3.21
N THR A 122 0.52 5.30 -2.43
CA THR A 122 1.76 4.50 -2.55
C THR A 122 1.48 3.01 -2.39
N ILE A 123 0.72 2.58 -1.37
CA ILE A 123 0.36 1.16 -1.24
C ILE A 123 -0.46 0.67 -2.43
N LEU A 124 -1.44 1.44 -2.87
CA LEU A 124 -2.26 1.08 -4.04
C LEU A 124 -1.40 0.92 -5.31
N HIS A 125 -0.46 1.84 -5.51
CA HIS A 125 0.47 1.85 -6.64
C HIS A 125 1.40 0.64 -6.61
N GLU A 126 2.12 0.41 -5.51
CA GLU A 126 3.08 -0.70 -5.42
C GLU A 126 2.39 -2.06 -5.56
N MET A 127 1.16 -2.20 -5.09
CA MET A 127 0.40 -3.44 -5.24
C MET A 127 0.08 -3.76 -6.71
N VAL A 128 0.02 -2.76 -7.61
CA VAL A 128 -0.08 -3.03 -9.05
C VAL A 128 1.22 -3.65 -9.57
N HIS A 129 2.38 -3.19 -9.11
CA HIS A 129 3.66 -3.81 -9.47
C HIS A 129 3.75 -5.25 -8.98
N VAL A 130 3.26 -5.51 -7.76
CA VAL A 130 3.16 -6.86 -7.20
C VAL A 130 2.38 -7.79 -8.13
N VAL A 131 1.23 -7.37 -8.66
CA VAL A 131 0.33 -8.28 -9.39
C VAL A 131 0.49 -8.28 -10.90
N ALA A 132 0.88 -7.14 -11.49
CA ALA A 132 0.85 -6.91 -12.94
C ALA A 132 2.20 -6.49 -13.54
N GLY A 133 3.24 -6.24 -12.74
CA GLY A 133 4.60 -5.92 -13.21
C GLY A 133 4.89 -4.40 -13.34
N ALA A 134 6.01 -4.08 -13.96
CA ALA A 134 6.75 -2.81 -13.79
C ALA A 134 6.18 -1.54 -14.49
N ASP A 135 4.99 -1.57 -15.07
CA ASP A 135 4.44 -0.41 -15.78
C ASP A 135 3.95 0.67 -14.79
N GLU A 136 4.74 1.73 -14.62
CA GLU A 136 4.50 2.85 -13.71
C GLU A 136 3.21 3.62 -14.05
N CYS A 137 2.93 3.83 -15.34
CA CYS A 137 1.76 4.58 -15.80
C CYS A 137 0.48 3.80 -15.53
N ARG A 138 0.50 2.48 -15.77
CA ARG A 138 -0.59 1.58 -15.35
C ARG A 138 -0.82 1.63 -13.84
N ALA A 139 0.26 1.51 -13.06
CA ALA A 139 0.20 1.46 -11.61
C ALA A 139 -0.41 2.76 -11.05
N MET A 140 0.02 3.91 -11.56
CA MET A 140 -0.52 5.20 -11.14
C MET A 140 -1.96 5.44 -11.60
N ALA A 141 -2.30 5.12 -12.86
CA ALA A 141 -3.66 5.25 -13.38
C ALA A 141 -4.65 4.39 -12.58
N PHE A 142 -4.28 3.15 -12.27
CA PHE A 142 -5.08 2.26 -11.44
C PHE A 142 -5.25 2.79 -10.01
N ALA A 143 -4.16 3.22 -9.36
CA ALA A 143 -4.22 3.74 -8.00
C ALA A 143 -5.09 5.01 -7.91
N ALA A 144 -4.92 5.96 -8.84
CA ALA A 144 -5.72 7.17 -8.92
C ALA A 144 -7.21 6.85 -9.17
N GLU A 145 -7.51 5.90 -10.06
CA GLU A 145 -8.89 5.47 -10.30
C GLU A 145 -9.50 4.84 -9.04
N VAL A 146 -8.78 4.00 -8.29
CA VAL A 146 -9.27 3.48 -7.01
C VAL A 146 -9.59 4.61 -6.03
N GLU A 147 -8.71 5.60 -5.88
CA GLU A 147 -8.95 6.74 -4.99
C GLU A 147 -10.17 7.56 -5.41
N ARG A 148 -10.26 7.91 -6.70
CA ARG A 148 -11.42 8.63 -7.27
C ARG A 148 -12.69 7.83 -7.07
N LEU A 149 -12.63 6.52 -7.29
CA LEU A 149 -13.83 5.71 -7.19
C LEU A 149 -14.32 5.59 -5.74
N ALA A 150 -13.41 5.48 -4.78
CA ALA A 150 -13.72 5.38 -3.37
C ALA A 150 -14.17 6.70 -2.75
N THR A 151 -13.50 7.81 -3.10
CA THR A 151 -13.62 9.08 -2.35
C THR A 151 -14.20 10.23 -3.17
N GLY A 152 -14.35 10.07 -4.48
CA GLY A 152 -14.75 11.13 -5.41
C GLY A 152 -13.60 12.03 -5.87
N SER A 153 -12.40 11.86 -5.32
CA SER A 153 -11.17 12.60 -5.70
C SER A 153 -9.96 11.68 -5.65
N PHE A 154 -8.85 12.06 -6.27
CA PHE A 154 -7.58 11.35 -6.14
C PHE A 154 -6.45 12.32 -5.78
N THR A 155 -5.38 11.76 -5.23
CA THR A 155 -4.17 12.50 -4.86
C THR A 155 -3.52 13.12 -6.11
N PRO A 156 -3.20 14.42 -6.11
CA PRO A 156 -2.54 15.05 -7.26
C PRO A 156 -1.17 14.42 -7.53
N VAL A 157 -0.96 13.95 -8.77
CA VAL A 157 0.22 13.16 -9.18
C VAL A 157 0.81 13.65 -10.50
N GLU A 158 0.48 14.85 -10.96
CA GLU A 158 0.86 15.40 -12.26
C GLU A 158 2.38 15.40 -12.47
N ARG A 159 3.13 15.78 -11.42
CA ARG A 159 4.60 15.76 -11.47
C ARG A 159 5.15 14.34 -11.63
N TYR A 160 4.57 13.36 -10.94
CA TYR A 160 4.97 11.97 -11.06
C TYR A 160 4.62 11.43 -12.46
N TRP A 161 3.42 11.75 -12.95
CA TRP A 161 2.91 11.35 -14.26
C TRP A 161 3.81 11.84 -15.40
N GLN A 162 4.14 13.13 -15.39
CA GLN A 162 5.06 13.75 -16.35
C GLN A 162 6.48 13.17 -16.25
N ALA A 163 7.01 12.99 -15.03
CA ALA A 163 8.35 12.46 -14.83
C ALA A 163 8.53 11.03 -15.36
N ASN A 164 7.46 10.25 -15.39
CA ASN A 164 7.44 8.90 -15.97
C ASN A 164 7.01 8.86 -17.45
N GLY A 165 6.78 10.02 -18.08
CA GLY A 165 6.43 10.11 -19.49
C GLY A 165 5.05 9.53 -19.82
N CYS A 166 4.12 9.54 -18.87
CA CYS A 166 2.83 8.86 -19.01
C CYS A 166 1.85 9.55 -19.98
N ASP A 167 2.10 10.80 -20.38
CA ASP A 167 1.28 11.53 -21.37
C ASP A 167 1.27 10.85 -22.76
N GLY A 168 2.29 10.06 -23.08
CA GLY A 168 2.36 9.25 -24.30
C GLY A 168 1.98 7.79 -24.11
N SER A 169 1.52 7.41 -22.91
CA SER A 169 1.16 6.03 -22.59
C SER A 169 -0.26 5.67 -23.08
N GLY A 170 -0.63 4.40 -22.96
CA GLY A 170 -2.01 3.95 -23.23
C GLY A 170 -2.96 4.10 -22.04
N TYR A 171 -2.57 4.84 -21.00
CA TYR A 171 -3.34 5.03 -19.77
C TYR A 171 -3.58 6.52 -19.52
N ASP A 172 -4.67 6.81 -18.81
CA ASP A 172 -5.07 8.17 -18.45
C ASP A 172 -5.33 8.29 -16.95
N LEU A 173 -5.09 9.48 -16.38
CA LEU A 173 -5.58 9.84 -15.06
C LEU A 173 -7.08 10.21 -15.13
N PRO A 174 -7.86 9.97 -14.06
CA PRO A 174 -9.32 10.05 -14.13
C PRO A 174 -9.92 11.41 -13.74
#